data_AF-A0AAW2WR37-F1
#
_entry.id   AF-A0AAW2WR37-F1
#
_cell.length_a   1.000
_cell.length_b   1.000
_cell.length_c   1.000
_cell.angle_alpha   90.00
_cell.angle_beta   90.00
_cell.angle_gamma   90.00
#
_symmetry.space_group_name_H-M   'P 1'
#
loop_
_entity.id
_entity.type
_entity.pdbx_description
1 polymer ?
#
loop_
_entity_poly.entity_id
_entity_poly.type
_entity_poly.pdbx_seq_one_letter_code
_entity_poly.pdbx_strand_id
1 'polypeptide(L)'
;MGPRRGAVTRSSSSAANMVGQDPESPRRAASPSGQAAIPEDETSRLAKTVMNLEEKVSSLEVEITGLNSELEDCRQVIQELASAFGSGSIADMRRNMKQMSIQIGLLQRAVSNAPVVAHNAGARLWIPEPKAYGGARDAKEVENFLFTMEQYFLAANVEDEAMKVSTATMYLTGDAKLWWRTKYSEI
;
A
#
# COMPACT_ATOMS: atom_id res chain seq x y z
N MET A 1 37.13 32.00 -40.59
CA MET A 1 37.49 32.18 -42.02
C MET A 1 36.22 32.54 -42.78
N GLY A 2 35.93 33.73 -43.31
CA GLY A 2 36.60 35.03 -43.38
C GLY A 2 35.51 36.15 -43.49
N PRO A 3 35.74 37.29 -44.18
CA PRO A 3 36.06 38.57 -43.52
C PRO A 3 35.24 39.78 -44.01
N ARG A 4 35.38 40.95 -43.34
CA ARG A 4 35.33 42.34 -43.92
C ARG A 4 35.59 43.35 -42.79
N ARG A 5 36.74 44.03 -42.70
CA ARG A 5 37.31 45.18 -43.47
C ARG A 5 36.73 46.55 -43.09
N GLY A 6 37.64 47.46 -42.72
CA GLY A 6 37.47 48.92 -42.68
C GLY A 6 38.27 49.56 -41.53
N ALA A 7 39.60 49.74 -41.66
CA ALA A 7 40.30 51.01 -42.05
C ALA A 7 40.33 52.05 -40.90
N VAL A 8 41.41 52.21 -40.13
CA VAL A 8 42.70 52.92 -40.39
C VAL A 8 42.55 54.43 -40.62
N THR A 9 43.10 55.23 -39.69
CA THR A 9 44.03 56.40 -39.88
C THR A 9 44.58 56.75 -38.47
N ARG A 10 45.81 56.37 -38.08
CA ARG A 10 47.13 57.01 -38.31
C ARG A 10 47.18 58.51 -37.99
N SER A 11 47.93 58.90 -36.96
CA SER A 11 48.99 59.93 -37.05
C SER A 11 49.84 59.96 -35.77
N SER A 12 51.13 60.25 -35.97
CA SER A 12 52.29 60.11 -35.09
C SER A 12 52.96 61.47 -34.94
N SER A 13 53.60 61.75 -33.79
CA SER A 13 54.74 62.68 -33.59
C SER A 13 55.00 62.76 -32.07
N SER A 14 56.04 62.19 -31.44
CA SER A 14 57.51 62.26 -31.57
C SER A 14 58.17 63.51 -30.93
N ALA A 15 59.09 63.19 -30.01
CA ALA A 15 60.30 63.88 -29.55
C ALA A 15 60.24 65.12 -28.61
N ALA A 16 60.57 64.82 -27.35
CA ALA A 16 61.56 65.43 -26.45
C ALA A 16 62.15 66.82 -26.79
N ASN A 17 62.19 67.70 -25.78
CA ASN A 17 63.41 68.47 -25.50
C ASN A 17 63.54 68.89 -24.02
N MET A 18 64.80 69.04 -23.61
CA MET A 18 65.34 69.12 -22.25
C MET A 18 65.52 70.56 -21.70
N VAL A 19 65.51 70.65 -20.36
CA VAL A 19 66.39 71.45 -19.47
C VAL A 19 66.32 72.99 -19.50
N GLY A 20 66.07 73.59 -18.32
CA GLY A 20 66.33 75.00 -18.04
C GLY A 20 65.91 75.49 -16.64
N GLN A 21 66.85 75.44 -15.68
CA GLN A 21 67.16 76.42 -14.60
C GLN A 21 66.17 76.72 -13.43
N ASP A 22 66.69 76.48 -12.20
CA ASP A 22 66.34 76.96 -10.84
C ASP A 22 66.33 78.52 -10.69
N PRO A 23 66.03 79.18 -9.51
CA PRO A 23 65.63 78.72 -8.16
C PRO A 23 64.47 79.56 -7.49
N GLU A 24 63.88 79.12 -6.35
CA GLU A 24 63.43 79.94 -5.18
C GLU A 24 62.39 79.22 -4.26
N SER A 25 62.62 79.24 -2.94
CA SER A 25 61.63 79.00 -1.86
C SER A 25 61.14 80.37 -1.34
N PRO A 26 59.92 80.59 -0.72
CA PRO A 26 59.37 79.82 0.42
C PRO A 26 57.82 79.86 0.68
N ARG A 27 57.36 79.07 1.69
CA ARG A 27 56.15 79.22 2.55
C ARG A 27 54.71 78.89 2.04
N ARG A 28 54.14 77.89 2.74
CA ARG A 28 52.79 77.84 3.41
C ARG A 28 51.54 77.62 2.54
N ALA A 29 50.87 76.47 2.72
CA ALA A 29 49.47 76.40 3.21
C ALA A 29 48.89 74.97 3.16
N ALA A 30 48.09 74.68 4.20
CA ALA A 30 46.91 73.82 4.22
C ALA A 30 47.07 72.30 4.00
N SER A 31 46.96 71.55 5.09
CA SER A 31 46.27 70.25 5.05
C SER A 31 44.83 70.45 4.56
N PRO A 32 44.26 69.46 3.85
CA PRO A 32 42.89 69.06 4.11
C PRO A 32 42.94 67.70 4.78
N SER A 33 42.73 67.73 6.10
CA SER A 33 42.11 66.62 6.79
C SER A 33 40.76 66.39 6.13
N GLY A 34 40.61 65.24 5.49
CA GLY A 34 39.42 64.83 4.77
C GLY A 34 39.26 63.32 4.84
N GLN A 35 39.46 62.73 6.04
CA GLN A 35 38.89 61.42 6.31
C GLN A 35 37.38 61.62 6.43
N ALA A 36 36.67 61.10 5.43
CA ALA A 36 35.22 61.07 5.38
C ALA A 36 34.67 60.48 6.68
N ALA A 37 34.06 61.34 7.50
CA ALA A 37 33.20 60.90 8.57
C ALA A 37 31.99 60.21 7.92
N ILE A 38 32.07 58.88 7.81
CA ILE A 38 30.90 58.05 7.57
C ILE A 38 29.93 58.40 8.70
N PRO A 39 28.69 58.82 8.40
CA PRO A 39 27.78 59.23 9.46
C PRO A 39 27.55 58.03 10.37
N GLU A 40 27.91 58.17 11.64
CA GLU A 40 27.82 57.11 12.67
C GLU A 40 26.41 56.45 12.70
N ASP A 41 25.40 57.16 12.21
CA ASP A 41 24.04 56.70 11.98
C ASP A 41 23.93 55.51 11.01
N GLU A 42 24.61 55.56 9.86
CA GLU A 42 24.59 54.46 8.88
C GLU A 42 25.31 53.23 9.41
N THR A 43 26.42 53.42 10.15
CA THR A 43 27.10 52.31 10.82
C THR A 43 26.24 51.67 11.92
N SER A 44 25.44 52.47 12.62
CA SER A 44 24.52 52.00 13.66
C SER A 44 23.30 51.27 13.08
N ARG A 45 22.76 51.76 11.95
CA ARG A 45 21.69 51.09 11.18
C ARG A 45 22.17 49.74 10.65
N LEU A 46 23.37 49.70 10.06
CA LEU A 46 23.95 48.46 9.55
C LEU A 46 24.18 47.44 10.67
N ALA A 47 24.74 47.87 11.81
CA ALA A 47 24.93 47.01 12.98
C ALA A 47 23.60 46.39 13.46
N LYS A 48 22.50 47.16 13.47
CA LYS A 48 21.18 46.66 13.84
C LYS A 48 20.62 45.63 12.85
N THR A 49 20.88 45.81 11.56
CA THR A 49 20.47 44.83 10.53
C THR A 49 21.27 43.52 10.64
N VAL A 50 22.57 43.60 10.94
CA VAL A 50 23.42 42.43 11.14
C VAL A 50 22.95 41.62 12.34
N MET A 51 22.68 42.28 13.49
CA MET A 51 22.15 41.58 14.68
C MET A 51 20.81 40.85 14.39
N ASN A 52 19.90 41.47 13.64
CA ASN A 52 18.63 40.84 13.26
C ASN A 52 18.84 39.65 12.31
N LEU A 53 19.79 39.77 11.37
CA LEU A 53 20.14 38.65 10.50
C LEU A 53 20.79 37.51 11.28
N GLU A 54 21.68 37.80 12.23
CA GLU A 54 22.29 36.80 13.11
C GLU A 54 21.24 36.05 13.94
N GLU A 55 20.25 36.76 14.48
CA GLU A 55 19.12 36.15 15.20
C GLU A 55 18.29 35.24 14.27
N LYS A 56 17.97 35.71 13.07
CA LYS A 56 17.25 34.90 12.07
C LYS A 56 18.03 33.68 11.61
N VAL A 57 19.35 33.81 11.41
CA VAL A 57 20.22 32.68 11.07
C VAL A 57 20.22 31.67 12.21
N SER A 58 20.37 32.12 13.45
CA SER A 58 20.30 31.25 14.63
C SER A 58 18.95 30.52 14.72
N SER A 59 17.85 31.22 14.45
CA SER A 59 16.51 30.61 14.41
C SER A 59 16.38 29.55 13.32
N LEU A 60 16.88 29.84 12.11
CA LEU A 60 16.84 28.90 10.99
C LEU A 60 17.73 27.67 11.25
N GLU A 61 18.87 27.85 11.89
CA GLU A 61 19.75 26.74 12.29
C GLU A 61 19.02 25.78 13.24
N VAL A 62 18.30 26.31 14.24
CA VAL A 62 17.47 25.50 15.14
C VAL A 62 16.37 24.78 14.37
N GLU A 63 15.65 25.46 13.48
CA GLU A 63 14.59 24.85 12.68
C GLU A 63 15.11 23.73 11.78
N ILE A 64 16.26 23.93 11.11
CA ILE A 64 16.92 22.91 10.28
C ILE A 64 17.29 21.68 11.13
N THR A 65 17.83 21.88 12.33
CA THR A 65 18.15 20.76 13.22
C THR A 65 16.90 20.00 13.66
N GLY A 66 15.80 20.73 13.94
CA GLY A 66 14.51 20.14 14.27
C GLY A 66 13.95 19.30 13.11
N LEU A 67 13.87 19.86 11.90
CA LEU A 67 13.38 19.15 10.72
C LEU A 67 14.24 17.92 10.37
N ASN A 68 15.57 18.00 10.56
CA ASN A 68 16.44 16.85 10.35
C ASN A 68 16.16 15.72 11.36
N SER A 69 15.85 16.07 12.62
CA SER A 69 15.47 15.06 13.62
C SER A 69 14.14 14.39 13.28
N GLU A 70 13.12 15.17 12.87
CA GLU A 70 11.82 14.64 12.45
C GLU A 70 11.93 13.76 11.19
N LEU A 71 12.81 14.12 10.26
CA LEU A 71 13.10 13.33 9.07
C LEU A 71 13.72 11.98 9.43
N GLU A 72 14.63 11.95 10.40
CA GLU A 72 15.27 10.71 10.85
C GLU A 72 14.27 9.80 11.58
N ASP A 73 13.39 10.37 12.42
CA ASP A 73 12.29 9.62 13.05
C ASP A 73 11.37 9.01 11.99
N CYS A 74 10.99 9.80 10.98
CA CYS A 74 10.17 9.32 9.86
C CYS A 74 10.87 8.20 9.08
N ARG A 75 12.18 8.33 8.84
CA ARG A 75 12.99 7.32 8.16
C ARG A 75 13.04 6.01 8.96
N GLN A 76 13.19 6.10 10.27
CA GLN A 76 13.18 4.95 11.18
C GLN A 76 11.84 4.20 11.11
N VAL A 77 10.71 4.92 11.19
CA VAL A 77 9.37 4.32 11.06
C VAL A 77 9.19 3.63 9.70
N ILE A 78 9.65 4.24 8.61
CA ILE A 78 9.57 3.63 7.27
C ILE A 78 10.41 2.34 7.23
N GLN A 79 11.60 2.34 7.83
CA GLN A 79 12.47 1.16 7.86
C GLN A 79 11.87 0.02 8.68
N GLU A 80 11.25 0.31 9.81
CA GLU A 80 10.52 -0.67 10.62
C GLU A 80 9.35 -1.26 9.85
N LEU A 81 8.53 -0.42 9.21
CA LEU A 81 7.41 -0.89 8.39
C LEU A 81 7.89 -1.75 7.21
N ALA A 82 8.97 -1.34 6.55
CA ALA A 82 9.59 -2.10 5.47
C ALA A 82 10.15 -3.44 5.97
N SER A 83 10.63 -3.53 7.21
CA SER A 83 11.09 -4.80 7.79
C SER A 83 9.91 -5.74 8.10
N ALA A 84 8.83 -5.21 8.64
CA ALA A 84 7.66 -6.01 9.06
C ALA A 84 6.83 -6.49 7.86
N PHE A 85 6.67 -5.65 6.85
CA PHE A 85 5.76 -5.89 5.71
C PHE A 85 6.47 -5.92 4.36
N GLY A 86 7.79 -5.81 4.35
CA GLY A 86 8.56 -5.81 3.11
C GLY A 86 8.55 -7.15 2.38
N SER A 87 9.27 -7.15 1.27
CA SER A 87 9.35 -8.31 0.37
C SER A 87 9.83 -9.60 1.04
N GLY A 88 10.60 -9.52 2.14
CA GLY A 88 11.05 -10.68 2.91
C GLY A 88 9.89 -11.41 3.58
N SER A 89 9.11 -10.69 4.40
CA SER A 89 7.93 -11.20 5.11
C SER A 89 6.89 -11.79 4.14
N ILE A 90 6.60 -11.08 3.04
CA ILE A 90 5.68 -11.58 2.00
C ILE A 90 6.24 -12.85 1.32
N ALA A 91 7.55 -12.89 1.04
CA ALA A 91 8.15 -14.07 0.45
C ALA A 91 8.08 -15.29 1.40
N ASP A 92 8.28 -15.09 2.70
CA ASP A 92 8.15 -16.14 3.72
C ASP A 92 6.72 -16.64 3.86
N MET A 93 5.74 -15.73 3.94
CA MET A 93 4.32 -16.11 3.90
C MET A 93 3.99 -16.94 2.65
N ARG A 94 4.50 -16.53 1.48
CA ARG A 94 4.29 -17.26 0.23
C ARG A 94 4.95 -18.64 0.24
N ARG A 95 6.15 -18.78 0.83
CA ARG A 95 6.80 -20.10 1.03
C ARG A 95 5.96 -20.98 1.94
N ASN A 96 5.47 -20.44 3.06
CA ASN A 96 4.63 -21.17 4.02
C ASN A 96 3.32 -21.63 3.38
N MET A 97 2.65 -20.79 2.59
CA MET A 97 1.45 -21.18 1.85
C MET A 97 1.72 -22.32 0.86
N LYS A 98 2.83 -22.26 0.11
CA LYS A 98 3.22 -23.34 -0.80
C LYS A 98 3.48 -24.64 -0.04
N GLN A 99 4.20 -24.58 1.07
CA GLN A 99 4.49 -25.74 1.91
C GLN A 99 3.19 -26.36 2.46
N MET A 100 2.27 -25.53 2.96
CA MET A 100 1.00 -25.99 3.50
C MET A 100 0.12 -26.61 2.41
N SER A 101 0.10 -26.02 1.20
CA SER A 101 -0.59 -26.59 0.04
C SER A 101 -0.05 -27.98 -0.33
N ILE A 102 1.27 -28.16 -0.30
CA ILE A 102 1.91 -29.48 -0.52
C ILE A 102 1.50 -30.46 0.59
N GLN A 103 1.57 -30.06 1.86
CA GLN A 103 1.18 -30.92 2.98
C GLN A 103 -0.28 -31.34 2.90
N ILE A 104 -1.20 -30.42 2.58
CA ILE A 104 -2.61 -30.72 2.36
C ILE A 104 -2.78 -31.72 1.22
N GLY A 105 -2.10 -31.52 0.09
CA GLY A 105 -2.16 -32.46 -1.04
C GLY A 105 -1.61 -33.85 -0.71
N LEU A 106 -0.55 -33.93 0.11
CA LEU A 106 0.00 -35.20 0.59
C LEU A 106 -0.97 -35.90 1.55
N LEU A 107 -1.58 -35.17 2.49
CA LEU A 107 -2.58 -35.71 3.41
C LEU A 107 -3.82 -36.20 2.66
N GLN A 108 -4.34 -35.42 1.71
CA GLN A 108 -5.46 -35.82 0.86
C GLN A 108 -5.16 -37.12 0.09
N ARG A 109 -3.94 -37.25 -0.45
CA ARG A 109 -3.51 -38.46 -1.14
C ARG A 109 -3.33 -39.65 -0.19
N ALA A 110 -2.75 -39.44 0.99
CA ALA A 110 -2.59 -40.49 1.99
C ALA A 110 -3.95 -41.02 2.46
N VAL A 111 -4.91 -40.12 2.69
CA VAL A 111 -6.30 -40.47 3.01
C VAL A 111 -7.00 -41.19 1.86
N SER A 112 -6.72 -40.82 0.61
CA SER A 112 -7.30 -41.46 -0.58
C SER A 112 -6.68 -42.82 -0.92
N ASN A 113 -5.39 -43.03 -0.60
CA ASN A 113 -4.63 -44.23 -0.94
C ASN A 113 -4.51 -45.24 0.22
N ALA A 114 -5.06 -44.95 1.40
CA ALA A 114 -5.13 -45.91 2.49
C ALA A 114 -6.01 -47.10 2.05
N PRO A 115 -5.56 -48.37 2.22
CA PRO A 115 -6.44 -49.51 2.02
C PRO A 115 -7.64 -49.35 2.95
N VAL A 116 -8.84 -49.58 2.42
CA VAL A 116 -10.13 -49.44 3.10
C VAL A 116 -10.19 -50.38 4.30
N VAL A 117 -9.54 -50.00 5.40
CA VAL A 117 -9.95 -50.36 6.75
C VAL A 117 -10.89 -49.26 7.18
N ALA A 118 -12.07 -49.27 6.57
CA ALA A 118 -13.33 -48.66 6.99
C ALA A 118 -13.27 -47.46 7.96
N HIS A 119 -12.45 -46.43 7.73
CA HIS A 119 -12.52 -45.16 8.46
C HIS A 119 -12.55 -44.02 7.44
N ASN A 120 -13.79 -43.65 7.15
CA ASN A 120 -14.31 -42.57 6.31
C ASN A 120 -13.34 -41.39 6.05
N ALA A 121 -12.83 -41.35 4.82
CA ALA A 121 -12.29 -40.15 4.20
C ALA A 121 -13.42 -39.15 3.96
N GLY A 122 -13.45 -38.09 4.76
CA GLY A 122 -14.49 -37.07 4.74
C GLY A 122 -15.69 -37.52 5.56
N ALA A 123 -16.04 -36.75 6.58
CA ALA A 123 -17.37 -36.83 7.18
C ALA A 123 -18.41 -36.35 6.15
N ARG A 124 -18.60 -37.09 5.06
CA ARG A 124 -19.96 -37.31 4.55
C ARG A 124 -20.64 -37.99 5.72
N LEU A 125 -21.33 -37.18 6.53
CA LEU A 125 -22.29 -37.69 7.48
C LEU A 125 -23.04 -38.78 6.74
N TRP A 126 -22.97 -40.02 7.23
CA TRP A 126 -23.77 -41.09 6.68
C TRP A 126 -25.20 -40.70 6.99
N ILE A 127 -25.85 -40.00 6.05
CA ILE A 127 -27.24 -39.61 6.19
C ILE A 127 -28.02 -40.92 6.04
N PRO A 128 -28.69 -41.41 7.09
CA PRO A 128 -29.48 -42.62 6.98
C PRO A 128 -30.55 -42.45 5.89
N GLU A 129 -30.70 -43.43 5.02
CA GLU A 129 -31.75 -43.39 4.00
C GLU A 129 -33.14 -43.42 4.67
N PRO A 130 -34.07 -42.54 4.26
CA PRO A 130 -35.43 -42.54 4.76
C PRO A 130 -36.16 -43.86 4.50
N LYS A 131 -37.02 -44.23 5.45
CA LYS A 131 -37.92 -45.38 5.26
C LYS A 131 -38.98 -45.04 4.22
N ALA A 132 -39.16 -45.94 3.25
CA ALA A 132 -40.22 -45.79 2.25
C ALA A 132 -41.62 -45.90 2.86
N TYR A 133 -42.57 -45.09 2.36
CA TYR A 133 -43.96 -45.11 2.77
C TYR A 133 -44.84 -45.80 1.72
N GLY A 134 -45.64 -46.77 2.17
CA GLY A 134 -46.42 -47.66 1.30
C GLY A 134 -47.89 -47.26 1.11
N GLY A 135 -48.38 -46.21 1.78
CA GLY A 135 -49.79 -45.83 1.73
C GLY A 135 -50.66 -46.38 2.86
N ALA A 136 -50.07 -46.69 4.03
CA ALA A 136 -50.85 -47.11 5.20
C ALA A 136 -51.85 -46.02 5.60
N ARG A 137 -53.11 -46.40 5.82
CA ARG A 137 -54.19 -45.48 6.24
C ARG A 137 -54.13 -45.16 7.74
N ASP A 138 -52.93 -44.86 8.23
CA ASP A 138 -52.65 -44.41 9.59
C ASP A 138 -52.01 -43.03 9.54
N ALA A 139 -52.64 -42.05 10.19
CA ALA A 139 -52.14 -40.68 10.25
C ALA A 139 -50.73 -40.60 10.86
N LYS A 140 -50.42 -41.47 11.84
CA LYS A 140 -49.12 -41.47 12.50
C LYS A 140 -47.99 -41.89 11.56
N GLU A 141 -48.25 -42.84 10.67
CA GLU A 141 -47.24 -43.29 9.71
C GLU A 141 -46.95 -42.22 8.65
N VAL A 142 -47.99 -41.48 8.24
CA VAL A 142 -47.83 -40.34 7.31
C VAL A 142 -47.02 -39.22 7.96
N GLU A 143 -47.36 -38.83 9.20
CA GLU A 143 -46.62 -37.81 9.94
C GLU A 143 -45.16 -38.21 10.15
N ASN A 144 -44.91 -39.47 10.51
CA ASN A 144 -43.54 -39.98 10.70
C ASN A 144 -42.74 -40.00 9.39
N PHE A 145 -43.36 -40.32 8.26
CA PHE A 145 -42.71 -40.25 6.95
C PHE A 145 -42.31 -38.82 6.59
N LEU A 146 -43.24 -37.87 6.73
CA LEU A 146 -42.97 -36.45 6.43
C LEU A 146 -41.84 -35.91 7.33
N PHE A 147 -41.91 -36.18 8.63
CA PHE A 147 -40.88 -35.77 9.57
C PHE A 147 -39.50 -36.37 9.21
N THR A 148 -39.46 -37.65 8.84
CA THR A 148 -38.21 -38.31 8.41
C THR A 148 -37.63 -37.67 7.15
N MET A 149 -38.48 -37.33 6.17
CA MET A 149 -38.05 -36.65 4.94
C MET A 149 -37.50 -35.24 5.23
N GLU A 150 -38.15 -34.48 6.12
CA GLU A 150 -37.66 -33.16 6.54
C GLU A 150 -36.27 -33.24 7.18
N GLN A 151 -36.07 -34.18 8.11
CA GLN A 151 -34.75 -34.39 8.73
C GLN A 151 -33.70 -34.82 7.71
N TYR A 152 -34.09 -35.65 6.73
CA TYR A 152 -33.20 -36.05 5.64
C TYR A 152 -32.77 -34.85 4.79
N PHE A 153 -33.69 -33.95 4.43
CA PHE A 153 -33.36 -32.76 3.66
C PHE A 153 -32.48 -31.76 4.42
N LEU A 154 -32.75 -31.59 5.72
CA LEU A 154 -31.89 -30.79 6.59
C LEU A 154 -30.47 -31.38 6.66
N ALA A 155 -30.34 -32.70 6.82
CA ALA A 155 -29.05 -33.38 6.86
C ALA A 155 -28.32 -33.37 5.50
N ALA A 156 -29.07 -33.44 4.40
CA ALA A 156 -28.55 -33.41 3.03
C ALA A 156 -28.34 -32.01 2.47
N ASN A 157 -28.67 -30.96 3.24
CA ASN A 157 -28.63 -29.56 2.84
C ASN A 157 -29.38 -29.28 1.52
N VAL A 158 -30.55 -29.92 1.34
CA VAL A 158 -31.43 -29.72 0.19
C VAL A 158 -32.40 -28.60 0.52
N GLU A 159 -32.28 -27.46 -0.15
CA GLU A 159 -33.10 -26.26 0.09
C GLU A 159 -34.20 -26.07 -0.97
N ASP A 160 -33.97 -26.55 -2.20
CA ASP A 160 -34.91 -26.40 -3.31
C ASP A 160 -36.17 -27.25 -3.13
N GLU A 161 -37.34 -26.60 -3.10
CA GLU A 161 -38.63 -27.25 -2.88
C GLU A 161 -39.00 -28.24 -3.98
N ALA A 162 -38.66 -27.94 -5.25
CA ALA A 162 -38.91 -28.87 -6.35
C ALA A 162 -38.08 -30.16 -6.20
N MET A 163 -36.81 -30.03 -5.82
CA MET A 163 -35.93 -31.15 -5.51
C MET A 163 -36.40 -31.94 -4.27
N LYS A 164 -36.89 -31.27 -3.22
CA LYS A 164 -37.47 -31.94 -2.04
C LYS A 164 -38.70 -32.77 -2.41
N VAL A 165 -39.66 -32.20 -3.14
CA VAL A 165 -40.85 -32.93 -3.60
C VAL A 165 -40.45 -34.11 -4.48
N SER A 166 -39.58 -33.89 -5.47
CA SER A 166 -39.08 -34.97 -6.33
C SER A 166 -38.44 -36.10 -5.51
N THR A 167 -37.58 -35.77 -4.54
CA THR A 167 -36.90 -36.76 -3.70
C THR A 167 -37.86 -37.49 -2.78
N ALA A 168 -38.80 -36.80 -2.12
CA ALA A 168 -39.82 -37.42 -1.26
C ALA A 168 -40.68 -38.42 -2.04
N THR A 169 -41.01 -38.11 -3.30
CA THR A 169 -41.80 -39.00 -4.14
C THR A 169 -41.04 -40.27 -4.55
N MET A 170 -39.71 -40.25 -4.55
CA MET A 170 -38.89 -41.46 -4.77
C MET A 170 -39.08 -42.47 -3.64
N TYR A 171 -39.30 -42.01 -2.40
CA TYR A 171 -39.54 -42.83 -1.21
C TYR A 171 -41.02 -43.23 -1.03
N LEU A 172 -41.91 -42.85 -1.95
CA LEU A 172 -43.24 -43.44 -2.03
C LEU A 172 -43.20 -44.80 -2.72
N THR A 173 -43.94 -45.75 -2.15
CA THR A 173 -44.10 -47.13 -2.65
C THR A 173 -45.58 -47.53 -2.58
N GLY A 174 -45.92 -48.68 -3.17
CA GLY A 174 -47.28 -49.23 -3.13
C GLY A 174 -48.36 -48.25 -3.61
N ASP A 175 -49.46 -48.20 -2.86
CA ASP A 175 -50.65 -47.41 -3.19
C ASP A 175 -50.38 -45.90 -3.11
N ALA A 176 -49.48 -45.46 -2.21
CA ALA A 176 -49.11 -44.05 -2.12
C ALA A 176 -48.43 -43.55 -3.41
N LYS A 177 -47.55 -44.35 -4.00
CA LYS A 177 -46.89 -44.00 -5.27
C LYS A 177 -47.86 -43.97 -6.44
N LEU A 178 -48.83 -44.89 -6.46
CA LEU A 178 -49.88 -44.93 -7.48
C LEU A 178 -50.77 -43.69 -7.39
N TRP A 179 -51.23 -43.33 -6.19
CA TRP A 179 -52.03 -42.13 -5.97
C TRP A 179 -51.29 -40.85 -6.39
N TRP A 180 -50.00 -40.74 -6.04
CA TRP A 180 -49.19 -39.58 -6.42
C TRP A 180 -49.08 -39.42 -7.95
N ARG A 181 -48.88 -40.52 -8.70
CA ARG A 181 -48.83 -40.46 -10.17
C ARG A 181 -50.13 -39.97 -10.79
N THR A 182 -51.27 -40.41 -10.27
CA THR A 182 -52.58 -39.96 -10.72
C THR A 182 -52.73 -38.46 -10.48
N LYS A 183 -52.38 -37.97 -9.28
CA LYS A 183 -52.47 -36.54 -8.93
C LYS A 183 -51.48 -35.67 -9.70
N TYR A 184 -50.25 -36.14 -9.90
CA TYR A 184 -49.25 -35.42 -10.68
C TYR A 184 -49.67 -35.24 -12.14
N SER A 185 -50.46 -36.16 -12.69
CA SER A 185 -51.01 -36.05 -14.06
C SER A 185 -52.20 -35.08 -14.17
N GLU A 186 -52.73 -34.61 -13.03
CA GLU A 186 -53.85 -33.67 -12.94
C GLU A 186 -53.40 -32.21 -12.67
N ILE A 187 -52.10 -32.00 -12.42
CA ILE A 187 -51.47 -30.69 -12.13
C ILE A 187 -50.82 -30.16 -13.42
#